data_AF-A0A932E9Y1-F1
#
_entry.id   AF-A0A932E9Y1-F1
#
_cell.length_a   1.000
_cell.length_b   1.000
_cell.length_c   1.000
_cell.angle_alpha   90.00
_cell.angle_beta   90.00
_cell.angle_gamma   90.00
#
_symmetry.space_group_name_H-M   'P 1'
#
loop_
_entity.id
_entity.type
_entity.pdbx_description
1 polymer ?
#
loop_
_entity_poly.entity_id
_entity_poly.type
_entity_poly.pdbx_seq_one_letter_code
_entity_poly.pdbx_strand_id
1 'polypeptide(L)' 'MKELKCRDLGMDCDQVMHGETEDAVMEEAKKHGMEAHGMTEADMTPEMMEKMHSHIHDAM' A
#
# COMPACT_ATOMS: atom_id res chain seq x y z
N MET A 1 -3.57 -15.07 -2.40
CA MET A 1 -2.58 -14.12 -1.86
C MET A 1 -2.86 -12.81 -2.55
N LYS A 2 -2.86 -11.72 -1.80
CA LYS A 2 -3.09 -10.36 -2.30
C LYS A 2 -1.76 -9.64 -2.42
N GLU A 3 -1.68 -8.70 -3.37
CA GLU A 3 -0.54 -7.82 -3.53
C GLU A 3 -0.97 -6.37 -3.83
N LEU A 4 -0.06 -5.45 -3.54
CA LEU A 4 -0.15 -4.03 -3.90
C LEU A 4 1.23 -3.54 -4.31
N LYS A 5 1.32 -2.88 -5.47
CA LYS A 5 2.55 -2.26 -5.94
C LYS A 5 2.56 -0.79 -5.59
N CYS A 6 3.62 -0.32 -4.92
CA CYS A 6 3.71 1.09 -4.51
C CYS A 6 3.64 2.04 -5.72
N ARG A 7 4.23 1.66 -6.86
CA ARG A 7 4.13 2.40 -8.12
C ARG A 7 2.72 2.61 -8.64
N ASP A 8 1.79 1.71 -8.35
CA ASP A 8 0.40 1.83 -8.83
C ASP A 8 -0.33 2.95 -8.07
N LEU A 9 0.20 3.34 -6.90
CA LEU A 9 -0.25 4.51 -6.15
C LEU A 9 0.33 5.83 -6.68
N GLY A 10 1.19 5.78 -7.71
CA GLY A 10 1.85 6.94 -8.29
C GLY A 10 3.15 7.34 -7.58
N MET A 11 3.69 6.47 -6.74
CA MET A 11 5.01 6.66 -6.13
C MET A 11 6.11 6.16 -7.06
N ASP A 12 7.28 6.79 -7.06
CA ASP A 12 8.46 6.25 -7.75
C ASP A 12 9.13 5.18 -6.87
N CYS A 13 8.43 4.05 -6.69
CA CYS A 13 8.84 2.96 -5.80
C CYS A 13 8.41 1.59 -6.35
N ASP A 14 9.36 0.66 -6.41
CA ASP A 14 9.19 -0.69 -6.97
C ASP A 14 8.80 -1.74 -5.94
N GLN A 15 8.58 -1.33 -4.69
CA GLN A 15 8.16 -2.24 -3.63
C GLN A 15 6.80 -2.86 -3.96
N VAL A 16 6.71 -4.18 -3.79
CA VAL A 16 5.47 -4.95 -3.87
C VAL A 16 5.18 -5.52 -2.50
N MET A 17 4.05 -5.13 -1.93
CA MET A 17 3.54 -5.59 -0.65
C MET A 17 2.64 -6.80 -0.87
N HIS A 18 2.75 -7.82 -0.02
CA HIS A 18 2.02 -9.08 -0.13
C HIS A 18 1.33 -9.46 1.19
N GLY A 19 0.13 -10.01 1.10
CA GLY A 19 -0.64 -10.42 2.27
C GLY A 19 -1.63 -11.52 1.97
N GLU A 20 -2.10 -12.21 3.01
CA GLU A 20 -3.17 -13.20 2.85
C GLU A 20 -4.54 -12.54 2.66
N THR A 21 -4.71 -11.33 3.20
CA THR A 21 -5.92 -10.52 3.14
C THR A 21 -5.59 -9.10 2.66
N GLU A 22 -6.62 -8.35 2.27
CA GLU A 22 -6.47 -6.94 1.90
C GLU A 22 -5.95 -6.12 3.10
N ASP A 23 -6.47 -6.38 4.30
CA ASP A 23 -6.01 -5.72 5.54
C ASP A 23 -4.51 -5.95 5.79
N ALA A 24 -4.00 -7.17 5.56
CA ALA A 24 -2.58 -7.47 5.73
C ALA A 24 -1.71 -6.68 4.74
N VAL A 25 -2.14 -6.55 3.49
CA VAL A 25 -1.45 -5.73 2.48
C VAL A 25 -1.51 -4.25 2.86
N MET A 26 -2.65 -3.77 3.37
CA MET A 26 -2.82 -2.38 3.81
C MET A 26 -1.90 -2.04 4.98
N GLU A 27 -1.75 -2.92 5.97
CA GLU A 27 -0.82 -2.70 7.08
C GLU A 27 0.64 -2.66 6.61
N GLU A 28 1.04 -3.57 5.72
CA GLU A 28 2.39 -3.57 5.16
C GLU A 28 2.66 -2.29 4.36
N ALA A 29 1.69 -1.85 3.54
CA ALA A 29 1.80 -0.66 2.73
C ALA A 29 1.87 0.63 3.57
N LYS A 30 1.12 0.72 4.67
CA LYS A 30 1.25 1.83 5.64
C LYS A 30 2.64 1.86 6.26
N LYS A 31 3.11 0.73 6.75
CA LYS A 31 4.45 0.60 7.35
C LYS A 31 5.53 1.02 6.34
N HIS A 32 5.43 0.53 5.12
CA HIS A 32 6.33 0.91 4.03
C HIS A 32 6.29 2.42 3.75
N GLY A 33 5.11 3.02 3.65
CA GLY A 33 4.96 4.47 3.47
C GLY A 33 5.67 5.27 4.57
N MET A 34 5.54 4.84 5.83
CA MET A 34 6.19 5.50 6.96
C MET A 34 7.72 5.32 6.95
N GLU A 35 8.20 4.10 6.73
CA GLU A 35 9.62 3.77 6.82
C GLU A 35 10.43 4.21 5.58
N ALA A 36 9.88 4.06 4.38
CA ALA A 36 10.59 4.32 3.12
C ALA A 36 10.34 5.74 2.58
N HIS A 37 9.17 6.32 2.84
CA HIS A 37 8.77 7.62 2.31
C HIS A 37 8.56 8.68 3.38
N GLY A 38 8.75 8.36 4.66
CA GLY A 38 8.56 9.29 5.76
C GLY A 38 7.11 9.77 5.91
N MET A 39 6.15 9.02 5.35
CA MET A 39 4.73 9.34 5.49
C MET A 39 4.33 9.25 6.96
N THR A 40 3.34 10.04 7.32
CA THR A 40 2.79 10.10 8.67
C THR A 40 1.33 9.66 8.63
N GLU A 41 0.71 9.53 9.81
CA GLU A 41 -0.72 9.29 9.90
C GLU A 41 -1.55 10.39 9.19
N ALA A 42 -1.03 11.62 9.09
CA ALA A 42 -1.69 12.70 8.37
C ALA A 42 -1.71 12.48 6.84
N ASP A 43 -0.73 11.75 6.30
CA ASP A 43 -0.66 11.40 4.87
C ASP A 43 -1.52 10.17 4.55
N MET A 44 -1.92 9.39 5.56
CA MET A 44 -2.85 8.27 5.47
C MET A 44 -4.30 8.76 5.44
N THR A 45 -4.61 9.66 4.50
CA THR A 45 -5.96 10.21 4.32
C THR A 45 -6.94 9.13 3.85
N PRO A 46 -8.27 9.32 4.03
CA PRO A 46 -9.26 8.38 3.49
C PRO A 46 -9.11 8.15 1.98
N GLU A 47 -8.72 9.18 1.24
CA GLU A 47 -8.46 9.08 -0.21
C GLU A 47 -7.25 8.18 -0.50
N MET A 48 -6.15 8.33 0.25
CA MET A 48 -4.97 7.45 0.11
C MET A 48 -5.33 6.00 0.45
N MET A 49 -6.12 5.80 1.51
CA MET A 49 -6.57 4.48 1.94
C MET A 49 -7.49 3.81 0.91
N GLU A 50 -8.43 4.55 0.32
CA GLU A 50 -9.32 4.06 -0.73
C GLU A 50 -8.53 3.74 -2.01
N LYS A 51 -7.55 4.57 -2.35
CA LYS A 51 -6.65 4.33 -3.49
C LYS A 51 -5.85 3.05 -3.29
N MET A 52 -5.24 2.88 -2.11
CA MET A 52 -4.53 1.65 -1.76
C MET A 52 -5.43 0.43 -1.91
N HIS A 53 -6.63 0.46 -1.33
CA HIS A 53 -7.59 -0.64 -1.40
C HIS A 53 -8.01 -0.96 -2.84
N SER A 54 -8.23 0.06 -3.69
CA SER A 54 -8.64 -0.13 -5.08
C SER A 54 -7.56 -0.75 -5.97
N HIS A 55 -6.29 -0.67 -5.54
CA HIS A 55 -5.14 -1.23 -6.24
C HIS A 55 -4.66 -2.56 -5.66
N ILE A 56 -5.28 -3.06 -4.58
CA ILE A 56 -5.02 -4.41 -4.10
C ILE A 56 -5.66 -5.41 -5.05
N HIS A 57 -4.87 -6.38 -5.51
CA HIS A 57 -5.34 -7.44 -6.38
C HIS A 57 -4.73 -8.79 -5.99
N ASP A 58 -5.23 -9.88 -6.59
CA ASP A 58 -4.62 -11.20 -6.36
C ASP A 58 -3.22 -11.25 -6.99
N ALA A 59 -2.26 -11.78 -6.23
CA ALA A 59 -0.92 -12.07 -6.70
C ALA A 59 -0.99 -13.26 -7.68
N MET A 60 -0.39 -13.11 -8.86
CA MET A 60 -0.37 -14.11 -9.94
C MET A 60 0.84 -15.04 -9.84
#